data_AF-A0A9W8D1G9-F1
#
_entry.id   AF-A0A9W8D1G9-F1
#
_cell.length_a   1.000
_cell.length_b   1.000
_cell.length_c   1.000
_cell.angle_alpha   90.00
_cell.angle_beta   90.00
_cell.angle_gamma   90.00
#
_symmetry.space_group_name_H-M   'P 1'
#
loop_
_entity.id
_entity.type
_entity.pdbx_description
1 polymer ?
#
loop_
_entity_poly.entity_id
_entity_poly.type
_entity_poly.pdbx_seq_one_letter_code
_entity_poly.pdbx_strand_id
1 'polypeptide(L)'
;MCVTKHKRIREREKTAEVVTAERRLRAGSYVVPNLQLFEEYLRARADVAVGLTRHYNETKCRQRDGATTPGVPLHRKLRLSAYINRQQADQLLVNRLRAKFKPMESDPEPIFIMGNWGAPMTRFHEPIRGKGWRRLLKRAGFEVYLIDEHRTSSLCPNCEEHITTFLD
;
A
#
# COMPACT_ATOMS: atom_id res chain seq x y z
N MET A 1 -4.73 4.02 -2.98
CA MET A 1 -5.21 5.17 -2.18
C MET A 1 -4.42 5.51 -0.90
N CYS A 2 -3.53 4.66 -0.34
CA CYS A 2 -2.89 4.94 0.96
C CYS A 2 -1.68 5.91 0.89
N VAL A 3 -0.88 5.88 -0.18
CA VAL A 3 0.36 6.69 -0.30
C VAL A 3 0.07 8.20 -0.37
N THR A 4 -1.03 8.59 -1.02
CA THR A 4 -1.41 9.98 -1.25
C THR A 4 -1.78 10.72 0.05
N LYS A 5 -2.49 10.05 0.96
CA LYS A 5 -2.86 10.64 2.27
C LYS A 5 -1.63 10.93 3.13
N HIS A 6 -0.69 9.99 3.19
CA HIS A 6 0.56 10.15 3.95
C HIS A 6 1.46 11.24 3.36
N LYS A 7 1.54 11.32 2.02
CA LYS A 7 2.25 12.39 1.33
C LYS A 7 1.64 13.75 1.69
N ARG A 8 0.32 13.91 1.62
CA ARG A 8 -0.37 15.16 1.98
C ARG A 8 -0.09 15.61 3.41
N ILE A 9 -0.16 14.70 4.38
CA ILE A 9 0.15 15.00 5.79
C ILE A 9 1.61 15.45 5.92
N ARG A 10 2.55 14.72 5.30
CA ARG A 10 3.97 15.09 5.32
C ARG A 10 4.22 16.46 4.69
N GLU A 11 3.59 16.78 3.56
CA GLU A 11 3.72 18.09 2.90
C GLU A 11 3.15 19.23 3.77
N ARG A 12 2.03 18.99 4.46
CA ARG A 12 1.41 19.97 5.35
C ARG A 12 2.29 20.34 6.56
N GLU A 13 3.04 19.39 7.08
CA GLU A 13 3.89 19.58 8.27
C GLU A 13 5.23 20.26 7.95
N LYS A 14 5.56 20.50 6.68
CA LYS A 14 6.81 21.17 6.29
C LYS A 14 6.80 22.64 6.69
N THR A 15 7.89 23.09 7.29
CA THR A 15 8.15 24.52 7.50
C THR A 15 8.61 25.17 6.20
N ALA A 16 8.49 26.51 6.10
CA ALA A 16 8.96 27.26 4.94
C ALA A 16 10.45 26.99 4.64
N GLU A 17 11.27 26.88 5.68
CA GLU A 17 12.70 26.54 5.60
C GLU A 17 12.96 25.17 4.97
N VAL A 18 12.15 24.16 5.30
CA VAL A 18 12.27 22.82 4.73
C VAL A 18 11.85 22.84 3.26
N VAL A 19 10.81 23.60 2.91
CA VAL A 19 10.36 23.76 1.52
C VAL A 19 11.43 24.45 0.67
N THR A 20 12.07 25.51 1.18
CA THR A 20 13.15 26.20 0.45
C THR A 20 14.39 25.32 0.31
N ALA A 21 14.78 24.60 1.36
CA ALA A 21 15.86 23.62 1.34
C ALA A 21 15.62 22.50 0.30
N GLU A 22 14.41 21.94 0.25
CA GLU A 22 14.05 20.93 -0.75
C GLU A 22 14.06 21.49 -2.18
N ARG A 23 13.58 22.73 -2.38
CA ARG A 23 13.64 23.40 -3.68
C ARG A 23 15.08 23.59 -4.14
N ARG A 24 15.97 24.02 -3.25
CA ARG A 24 17.41 24.17 -3.52
C ARG A 24 18.05 22.85 -3.99
N LEU A 25 17.67 21.72 -3.39
CA LEU A 25 18.15 20.40 -3.80
C LEU A 25 17.52 19.89 -5.10
N ARG A 26 16.26 20.22 -5.37
CA ARG A 26 15.56 19.82 -6.62
C ARG A 26 16.14 20.50 -7.85
N ALA A 27 16.56 21.76 -7.72
CA ALA A 27 17.18 22.50 -8.81
C ALA A 27 18.49 21.85 -9.29
N GLY A 28 19.21 21.16 -8.40
CA GLY A 28 20.43 20.39 -8.72
C GLY A 28 20.21 18.88 -8.86
N SER A 29 18.96 18.39 -8.93
CA SER A 29 18.69 16.94 -8.95
C SER A 29 19.01 16.34 -10.32
N TYR A 30 20.02 15.49 -10.33
CA TYR A 30 20.72 14.96 -11.51
C TYR A 30 19.88 14.09 -12.43
N VAL A 31 19.81 14.53 -13.69
CA VAL A 31 19.60 13.68 -14.86
C VAL A 31 20.76 13.86 -15.86
N VAL A 32 21.86 14.55 -15.48
CA VAL A 32 22.89 15.00 -16.45
C VAL A 32 24.31 14.74 -15.91
N PRO A 33 25.25 14.20 -16.72
CA PRO A 33 26.62 13.87 -16.31
C PRO A 33 27.55 15.11 -16.28
N ASN A 34 27.20 16.14 -15.51
CA ASN A 34 28.02 17.34 -15.36
C ASN A 34 28.65 17.41 -13.96
N LEU A 35 29.98 17.38 -13.89
CA LEU A 35 30.75 17.39 -12.64
C LEU A 35 30.57 18.69 -11.84
N GLN A 36 30.47 19.84 -12.50
CA GLN A 36 30.31 21.13 -11.82
C GLN A 36 28.95 21.21 -11.09
N LEU A 37 27.89 20.77 -11.78
CA LEU A 37 26.56 20.66 -11.17
C LEU A 37 26.54 19.65 -10.01
N PHE A 38 27.37 18.60 -10.09
CA PHE A 38 27.55 17.63 -9.01
C PHE A 38 28.16 18.26 -7.77
N GLU A 39 29.26 18.99 -7.91
CA GLU A 39 29.92 19.71 -6.81
C GLU A 39 29.01 20.76 -6.17
N GLU A 40 28.28 21.54 -6.97
CA GLU A 40 27.35 22.55 -6.49
C GLU A 40 26.23 21.95 -5.64
N TYR A 41 25.66 20.82 -6.08
CA TYR A 41 24.67 20.11 -5.27
C TYR A 41 25.28 19.52 -4.00
N LEU A 42 26.51 19.02 -4.02
CA LEU A 42 27.15 18.52 -2.79
C LEU A 42 27.29 19.64 -1.76
N ARG A 43 27.69 20.84 -2.18
CA ARG A 43 27.74 22.03 -1.33
C ARG A 43 26.34 22.39 -0.83
N ALA A 44 25.36 22.50 -1.72
CA ALA A 44 23.97 22.79 -1.36
C ALA A 44 23.38 21.74 -0.39
N ARG A 45 23.76 20.48 -0.54
CA ARG A 45 23.35 19.37 0.33
C ARG A 45 23.99 19.47 1.70
N ALA A 46 25.28 19.79 1.79
CA ALA A 46 25.95 20.01 3.07
C ALA A 46 25.28 21.16 3.85
N ASP A 47 24.97 22.27 3.17
CA ASP A 47 24.33 23.44 3.77
C ASP A 47 22.96 23.12 4.38
N VAL A 48 22.12 22.36 3.65
CA VAL A 48 20.75 22.07 4.10
C VAL A 48 20.63 20.82 4.96
N ALA A 49 21.70 20.01 5.06
CA ALA A 49 21.68 18.69 5.69
C ALA A 49 21.16 18.73 7.12
N VAL A 50 21.66 19.66 7.94
CA VAL A 50 21.29 19.78 9.35
C VAL A 50 19.81 20.10 9.50
N GLY A 51 19.30 21.10 8.77
CA GLY A 51 17.89 21.51 8.83
C GLY A 51 16.92 20.42 8.37
N LEU A 52 17.26 19.72 7.28
CA LEU A 52 16.45 18.59 6.79
C LEU A 52 16.53 17.38 7.73
N THR A 53 17.71 17.06 8.25
CA THR A 53 17.92 15.97 9.21
C THR A 53 17.10 16.23 10.47
N ARG A 54 17.17 17.45 11.00
CA ARG A 54 16.35 17.91 12.12
C ARG A 54 14.87 17.69 11.85
N HIS A 55 14.35 18.22 10.74
CA HIS A 55 12.93 18.10 10.39
C HIS A 55 12.46 16.65 10.19
N TYR A 56 13.28 15.81 9.54
CA TYR A 56 12.89 14.44 9.20
C TYR A 56 13.12 13.41 10.30
N ASN A 57 14.04 13.70 11.23
CA ASN A 57 14.38 12.82 12.35
C ASN A 57 13.81 13.28 13.68
N GLU A 58 13.76 14.58 13.94
CA GLU A 58 13.15 15.14 15.15
C GLU A 58 11.68 15.44 14.88
N THR A 59 10.79 14.57 15.32
CA THR A 59 9.36 14.93 15.34
C THR A 59 9.03 15.56 16.68
N LYS A 60 8.22 16.62 16.62
CA LYS A 60 7.47 17.10 17.77
C LYS A 60 6.51 15.99 18.22
N CYS A 61 6.84 15.30 19.32
CA CYS A 61 5.79 14.68 20.12
C CYS A 61 5.16 15.81 20.94
N ARG A 62 3.85 16.07 20.78
CA ARG A 62 3.13 16.86 21.80
C ARG A 62 3.24 16.05 23.10
N GLN A 63 4.06 16.51 24.03
CA GLN A 63 4.00 16.00 25.39
C GLN A 63 2.82 16.63 26.11
N ARG A 64 2.18 15.85 26.98
CA ARG A 64 1.12 16.31 27.87
C ARG A 64 1.67 17.22 28.98
N ASP A 65 3.00 17.19 29.21
CA ASP A 65 3.64 17.73 30.43
C ASP A 65 4.84 18.66 30.17
N GLY A 66 4.93 19.28 28.97
CA GLY A 66 5.87 20.39 28.71
C GLY A 66 7.35 20.04 28.51
N ALA A 67 7.80 18.81 28.78
CA ALA A 67 9.16 18.39 28.44
C ALA A 67 9.28 18.03 26.94
N THR A 68 10.50 18.08 26.38
CA THR A 68 10.76 17.71 24.97
C THR A 68 11.65 16.48 24.95
N THR A 69 11.08 15.27 25.00
CA THR A 69 11.82 14.04 24.68
C THR A 69 11.98 13.92 23.16
N PRO A 70 13.13 13.45 22.63
CA PRO A 70 13.30 13.19 21.21
C PRO A 70 12.17 12.29 20.68
N GLY A 71 11.29 12.88 19.87
CA GLY A 71 10.10 12.21 19.37
C GLY A 71 10.39 11.31 18.17
N VAL A 72 9.68 10.19 18.06
CA VAL A 72 9.77 9.26 16.92
C VAL A 72 9.47 9.98 15.60
N PRO A 73 10.31 9.87 14.54
CA PRO A 73 10.10 10.47 13.21
C PRO A 73 8.66 10.34 12.67
N LEU A 74 8.08 11.43 12.11
CA LEU A 74 6.69 11.44 11.62
C LEU A 74 6.45 10.30 10.62
N HIS A 75 7.41 10.04 9.74
CA HIS A 75 7.31 8.98 8.75
C HIS A 75 7.18 7.59 9.39
N ARG A 76 7.79 7.35 10.56
CA ARG A 76 7.65 6.08 11.30
C ARG A 76 6.27 5.96 11.94
N LYS A 77 5.77 7.04 12.56
CA LYS A 77 4.40 7.08 13.11
C LYS A 77 3.35 6.80 12.04
N LEU A 78 3.49 7.43 10.88
CA LEU A 78 2.63 7.24 9.72
C LEU A 78 2.71 5.80 9.18
N ARG A 79 3.91 5.22 9.06
CA ARG A 79 4.10 3.81 8.65
C ARG A 79 3.45 2.85 9.64
N LEU A 80 3.63 3.06 10.94
CA LEU A 80 3.02 2.24 11.99
C LEU A 80 1.49 2.35 11.95
N SER A 81 0.95 3.56 11.83
CA SER A 81 -0.49 3.78 11.70
C SER A 81 -1.05 3.08 10.45
N ALA A 82 -0.38 3.21 9.30
CA ALA A 82 -0.79 2.52 8.08
C ALA A 82 -0.77 0.99 8.24
N TYR A 83 0.24 0.45 8.95
CA TYR A 83 0.32 -0.97 9.26
C TYR A 83 -0.84 -1.42 10.16
N ILE A 84 -1.08 -0.73 11.27
CA ILE A 84 -2.17 -1.05 12.22
C ILE A 84 -3.53 -0.98 11.52
N ASN A 85 -3.79 0.10 10.77
CA ASN A 85 -5.05 0.28 10.06
C ASN A 85 -5.28 -0.82 9.01
N ARG A 86 -4.21 -1.29 8.35
CA ARG A 86 -4.31 -2.42 7.42
C ARG A 86 -4.69 -3.70 8.16
N GLN A 87 -4.04 -4.00 9.29
CA GLN A 87 -4.37 -5.19 10.10
C GLN A 87 -5.82 -5.13 10.60
N GLN A 88 -6.27 -3.96 11.07
CA GLN A 88 -7.66 -3.75 11.49
C GLN A 88 -8.65 -3.93 10.35
N ALA A 89 -8.37 -3.36 9.17
CA ALA A 89 -9.23 -3.53 7.99
C ALA A 89 -9.29 -5.00 7.53
N ASP A 90 -8.15 -5.69 7.55
CA ASP A 90 -8.04 -7.11 7.23
C ASP A 90 -8.87 -7.96 8.22
N GLN A 91 -8.78 -7.69 9.52
CA GLN A 91 -9.57 -8.37 10.55
C GLN A 91 -11.07 -8.09 10.43
N LEU A 92 -11.45 -6.83 10.17
CA LEU A 92 -12.84 -6.45 9.95
C LEU A 92 -13.44 -7.19 8.74
N LEU A 93 -12.67 -7.35 7.67
CA LEU A 93 -13.08 -8.13 6.51
C LEU A 93 -13.33 -9.58 6.88
N VAL A 94 -12.40 -10.24 7.58
CA VAL A 94 -12.55 -11.62 8.06
C VAL A 94 -13.80 -11.79 8.91
N ASN A 95 -14.02 -10.89 9.87
CA ASN A 95 -15.19 -10.94 10.76
C ASN A 95 -16.49 -10.78 9.97
N ARG A 96 -16.52 -9.87 8.97
CA ARG A 96 -17.68 -9.69 8.10
C ARG A 96 -17.94 -10.91 7.21
N LEU A 97 -16.89 -11.57 6.73
CA LEU A 97 -17.03 -12.80 5.94
C LEU A 97 -17.63 -13.92 6.80
N ARG A 98 -17.15 -14.11 8.03
CA ARG A 98 -17.74 -15.08 8.97
C ARG A 98 -19.19 -14.72 9.28
N ALA A 99 -19.47 -13.49 9.67
CA ALA A 99 -20.85 -13.07 9.97
C ALA A 99 -21.82 -13.26 8.79
N LYS A 100 -21.32 -13.19 7.55
CA LYS A 100 -22.14 -13.39 6.35
C LYS A 100 -22.35 -14.86 5.98
N PHE A 101 -21.32 -15.69 6.11
CA PHE A 101 -21.31 -17.07 5.57
C PHE A 101 -21.30 -18.16 6.65
N LYS A 102 -21.09 -17.79 7.91
CA LYS A 102 -21.19 -18.64 9.11
C LYS A 102 -22.18 -17.99 10.09
N PRO A 103 -23.50 -18.06 9.80
CA PRO A 103 -24.52 -17.40 10.62
C PRO A 103 -24.65 -18.01 12.02
N MET A 104 -24.38 -19.31 12.18
CA MET A 104 -24.33 -19.98 13.47
C MET A 104 -22.93 -20.53 13.77
N GLU A 105 -22.53 -20.58 15.04
CA GLU A 105 -21.20 -21.07 15.43
C GLU A 105 -21.01 -22.57 15.10
N SER A 106 -22.12 -23.32 15.02
CA SER A 106 -22.17 -24.73 14.61
C SER A 106 -21.91 -24.95 13.12
N ASP A 107 -22.03 -23.92 12.29
CA ASP A 107 -21.85 -24.05 10.86
C ASP A 107 -20.36 -24.25 10.53
N PRO A 108 -20.04 -25.05 9.50
CA PRO A 108 -18.65 -25.23 9.06
C PRO A 108 -18.05 -23.89 8.61
N GLU A 109 -16.72 -23.75 8.74
CA GLU A 109 -16.04 -22.57 8.21
C GLU A 109 -16.21 -22.51 6.67
N PRO A 110 -16.46 -21.31 6.10
CA PRO A 110 -16.68 -21.17 4.68
C PRO A 110 -15.41 -21.49 3.88
N ILE A 111 -15.60 -22.26 2.81
CA ILE A 111 -14.55 -22.60 1.85
C ILE A 111 -14.55 -21.56 0.73
N PHE A 112 -13.39 -20.96 0.47
CA PHE A 112 -13.23 -20.01 -0.63
C PHE A 112 -12.61 -20.68 -1.84
N ILE A 113 -13.33 -20.64 -2.96
CA ILE A 113 -12.86 -21.14 -4.25
C ILE A 113 -12.65 -19.92 -5.15
N MET A 114 -11.43 -19.75 -5.69
CA MET A 114 -11.08 -18.60 -6.52
C MET A 114 -10.46 -19.04 -7.84
N GLY A 115 -10.61 -18.24 -8.89
CA GLY A 115 -9.87 -18.42 -10.13
C GLY A 115 -8.36 -18.32 -9.99
N ASN A 116 -7.63 -19.17 -10.71
CA ASN A 116 -6.20 -19.02 -10.89
C ASN A 116 -5.82 -17.95 -11.93
N TRP A 117 -6.78 -17.38 -12.67
CA TRP A 117 -6.52 -16.46 -13.77
C TRP A 117 -5.68 -15.26 -13.32
N GLY A 118 -4.54 -15.11 -13.99
CA GLY A 118 -3.69 -13.95 -13.88
C GLY A 118 -3.86 -13.10 -15.12
N ALA A 119 -4.66 -12.03 -15.04
CA ALA A 119 -4.63 -11.02 -16.09
C ALA A 119 -3.25 -10.34 -16.10
N PRO A 120 -2.64 -10.10 -17.28
CA PRO A 120 -1.51 -9.18 -17.37
C PRO A 120 -1.94 -7.82 -16.83
N MET A 121 -1.01 -7.07 -16.22
CA MET A 121 -1.31 -5.76 -15.66
C MET A 121 -1.82 -4.82 -16.76
N THR A 122 -3.13 -4.69 -16.88
CA THR A 122 -3.78 -3.83 -17.86
C THR A 122 -3.52 -2.39 -17.48
N ARG A 123 -3.07 -1.58 -18.45
CA ARG A 123 -2.81 -0.15 -18.22
C ARG A 123 -4.09 0.51 -17.71
N PHE A 124 -3.93 1.37 -16.71
CA PHE A 124 -5.03 2.11 -16.06
C PHE A 124 -6.01 1.30 -15.22
N HIS A 125 -5.78 0.00 -15.01
CA HIS A 125 -6.56 -0.79 -14.05
C HIS A 125 -5.85 -0.95 -12.72
N GLU A 126 -6.63 -1.00 -11.63
CA GLU A 126 -6.08 -1.33 -10.34
C GLU A 126 -5.55 -2.78 -10.35
N PRO A 127 -4.36 -3.02 -9.77
CA PRO A 127 -3.83 -4.38 -9.70
C PRO A 127 -4.74 -5.27 -8.84
N ILE A 128 -5.12 -6.41 -9.40
CA ILE A 128 -5.98 -7.40 -8.74
C ILE A 128 -5.21 -7.98 -7.54
N ARG A 129 -5.76 -7.81 -6.33
CA ARG A 129 -5.11 -8.22 -5.07
C ARG A 129 -5.15 -9.73 -4.79
N GLY A 130 -5.20 -10.58 -5.81
CA GLY A 130 -5.44 -12.02 -5.66
C GLY A 130 -4.49 -12.71 -4.68
N LYS A 131 -3.16 -12.56 -4.86
CA LYS A 131 -2.16 -13.18 -3.97
C LYS A 131 -2.27 -12.69 -2.51
N GLY A 132 -2.55 -11.40 -2.31
CA GLY A 132 -2.69 -10.81 -0.97
C GLY A 132 -3.92 -11.32 -0.24
N TRP A 133 -5.05 -11.37 -0.95
CA TRP A 133 -6.31 -11.91 -0.43
C TRP A 133 -6.21 -13.38 -0.03
N ARG A 134 -5.60 -14.22 -0.88
CA ARG A 134 -5.40 -15.64 -0.54
C ARG A 134 -4.57 -15.83 0.72
N ARG A 135 -3.49 -15.06 0.89
CA ARG A 135 -2.68 -15.12 2.12
C ARG A 135 -3.43 -14.60 3.34
N LEU A 136 -4.32 -13.64 3.18
CA LEU A 136 -5.16 -13.13 4.26
C LEU A 136 -6.14 -14.21 4.72
N LEU A 137 -6.88 -14.80 3.79
CA LEU A 137 -7.89 -15.83 4.09
C LEU A 137 -7.25 -17.08 4.72
N LYS A 138 -6.14 -17.57 4.16
CA LYS A 138 -5.40 -18.71 4.74
C LYS A 138 -4.90 -18.42 6.15
N ARG A 139 -4.36 -17.21 6.40
CA ARG A 139 -3.91 -16.81 7.76
C ARG A 139 -5.07 -16.69 8.75
N ALA A 140 -6.26 -16.37 8.27
CA ALA A 140 -7.46 -16.30 9.09
C ALA A 140 -8.06 -17.69 9.42
N GLY A 141 -7.54 -18.76 8.83
CA GLY A 141 -7.98 -20.13 9.06
C GLY A 141 -9.01 -20.66 8.05
N PHE A 142 -9.30 -19.92 6.98
CA PHE A 142 -10.19 -20.42 5.94
C PHE A 142 -9.49 -21.39 4.99
N GLU A 143 -10.24 -22.37 4.51
CA GLU A 143 -9.84 -23.16 3.35
C GLU A 143 -9.94 -22.33 2.07
N VAL A 144 -8.87 -22.34 1.27
CA VAL A 144 -8.79 -21.56 0.04
C VAL A 144 -8.23 -22.41 -1.09
N TYR A 145 -9.07 -22.67 -2.09
CA TYR A 145 -8.74 -23.42 -3.29
C TYR A 145 -8.63 -22.50 -4.50
N LEU A 146 -7.83 -22.93 -5.48
CA LEU A 146 -7.73 -22.30 -6.79
C LEU A 146 -8.31 -23.25 -7.83
N ILE A 147 -9.29 -22.78 -8.59
CA ILE A 147 -9.76 -23.47 -9.79
C ILE A 147 -8.87 -23.04 -10.97
N ASP A 148 -8.52 -24.01 -11.80
CA ASP A 148 -7.97 -23.70 -13.12
C ASP A 148 -9.07 -23.20 -14.04
N GLU A 149 -9.05 -21.91 -14.36
CA GLU A 149 -10.07 -21.28 -15.21
C GLU A 149 -9.85 -21.53 -16.70
N HIS A 150 -8.77 -22.22 -17.07
CA HIS A 150 -8.53 -22.56 -18.46
C HIS A 150 -9.72 -23.33 -19.05
N ARG A 151 -10.40 -22.68 -20.01
CA ARG A 151 -11.58 -23.21 -20.73
C ARG A 151 -12.82 -23.48 -19.87
N THR A 152 -12.93 -22.94 -18.65
CA THR A 152 -14.14 -23.12 -17.83
C THR A 152 -15.40 -22.51 -18.44
N SER A 153 -15.27 -21.49 -19.30
CA SER A 153 -16.40 -20.89 -20.04
C SER A 153 -16.65 -21.52 -21.41
N SER A 154 -15.95 -22.61 -21.74
CA SER A 154 -16.06 -23.25 -23.07
C SER A 154 -17.15 -24.32 -23.13
N LEU A 155 -17.79 -24.63 -22.00
CA LEU A 155 -18.85 -25.64 -21.88
C LEU A 155 -20.14 -24.99 -21.38
N CYS A 156 -21.27 -25.41 -21.94
CA CYS A 156 -22.59 -25.00 -21.47
C CYS A 156 -22.91 -25.66 -20.12
N PRO A 157 -23.30 -24.92 -19.07
CA PRO A 157 -23.62 -25.52 -17.77
C PRO A 157 -24.89 -26.39 -17.78
N ASN A 158 -25.70 -26.34 -18.84
CA ASN A 158 -26.94 -27.11 -18.94
C ASN A 158 -26.79 -28.41 -19.75
N CYS A 159 -26.07 -28.36 -20.88
CA CYS A 159 -25.90 -29.53 -21.76
C CYS A 159 -24.47 -30.07 -21.79
N GLU A 160 -23.51 -29.42 -21.14
CA GLU A 160 -22.09 -29.81 -21.10
C GLU A 160 -21.41 -29.84 -22.48
N GLU A 161 -22.06 -29.31 -23.51
CA GLU A 161 -21.51 -29.21 -24.85
C GLU A 161 -20.59 -28.00 -25.00
N HIS A 162 -19.66 -28.09 -25.95
CA HIS A 162 -18.76 -27.00 -26.29
C HIS A 162 -19.51 -25.81 -26.90
N ILE A 163 -19.34 -24.65 -26.28
CA ILE A 163 -19.90 -23.39 -26.78
C ILE A 163 -19.03 -22.92 -27.94
N THR A 164 -19.64 -22.72 -29.10
CA THR A 164 -18.98 -22.08 -30.24
C THR A 164 -18.86 -20.59 -29.99
N THR A 165 -17.74 -19.99 -30.38
CA THR A 165 -17.63 -18.53 -30.42
C THR A 165 -18.69 -17.98 -31.36
N PHE A 166 -19.32 -16.87 -30.98
CA PHE A 166 -20.19 -16.11 -31.88
C PHE A 166 -19.42 -15.88 -33.19
N LEU A 167 -19.95 -16.41 -34.29
CA LEU A 167 -19.41 -16.18 -35.64
C LEU A 167 -20.06 -14.89 -36.12
N ASP A 168 -19.25 -13.83 -36.25
CA ASP A 168 -19.64 -12.59 -36.93
C ASP A 168 -19.80 -12.81 -38.44
#